data_AF-A0A5C8THG7-F1
#
_entry.id   AF-A0A5C8THG7-F1
#
_cell.length_a   1.000
_cell.length_b   1.000
_cell.length_c   1.000
_cell.angle_alpha   90.00
_cell.angle_beta   90.00
_cell.angle_gamma   90.00
#
_symmetry.space_group_name_H-M   'P 1'
#
loop_
_entity.id
_entity.type
_entity.pdbx_description
1 polymer ?
#
loop_
_entity_poly.entity_id
_entity_poly.type
_entity_poly.pdbx_seq_one_letter_code
_entity_poly.pdbx_strand_id
1 'polypeptide(L)'
;MDQVTPRNVEPRLRGLLDLIASGTPVREPGLDLAHVDAGARALTELDAARADPESGGLSLAGSDLSRARMEEADLSGANLRRASLTGAVGRSTRFVGAILEEADLSEADLSGADFAGIVAGQVKLSAAMLEDARFGQAAMRFADLSGALLDGANFTDADLWGADFSGADADDTVFRNARLDEAKLADANLTHADFEGASLAKATLAGSRLRGAKFTGAKLDGADLSGADLSDTDLVRLNLATCRLRHARFAGAWLNGTRMSVEQLGGAVGEEVAGAYELAQASYLALEQNWKSIGSHDAASWAYKRGRRMGRVHAGQQARAAWAERDGAGILRHGYRWTADRFVEWLCDYGESLSRIARAFALLIVVFAGLYGLTGGLIVLEGPEAGPTYNPIDLMSYSALNMMTANPPEIGLKPTGRVTNLLVGLEGAAGIILMGLYGFVLGNRLRR
;
A
#
# COMPACT_ATOMS: atom_id res chain seq x y z
N MET A 1 -3.29 48.32 50.73
CA MET A 1 -2.43 47.25 51.27
C MET A 1 -3.35 46.06 51.48
N ASP A 2 -3.83 45.50 50.37
CA ASP A 2 -4.73 44.35 50.39
C ASP A 2 -3.86 43.10 50.37
N GLN A 3 -3.79 42.44 51.51
CA GLN A 3 -3.25 41.09 51.57
C GLN A 3 -4.27 40.17 50.92
N VAL A 4 -3.99 39.81 49.67
CA VAL A 4 -4.58 38.63 49.04
C VAL A 4 -4.11 37.43 49.87
N THR A 5 -5.00 36.91 50.71
CA THR A 5 -4.81 35.62 51.38
C THR A 5 -4.55 34.56 50.31
N PRO A 6 -3.47 33.74 50.40
CA PRO A 6 -3.26 32.67 49.45
C PRO A 6 -4.47 31.72 49.54
N ARG A 7 -5.17 31.52 48.43
CA ARG A 7 -6.19 30.47 48.31
C ARG A 7 -5.56 29.15 48.73
N ASN A 8 -6.37 28.28 49.34
CA ASN A 8 -5.96 26.94 49.80
C ASN A 8 -5.21 26.18 48.70
N VAL A 9 -3.90 26.27 48.72
CA VAL A 9 -3.01 25.43 47.91
C VAL A 9 -3.26 24.00 48.36
N GLU A 10 -3.56 23.13 47.41
CA GLU A 10 -3.85 21.73 47.68
C GLU A 10 -2.71 21.09 48.50
N PRO A 11 -3.01 20.32 49.56
CA PRO A 11 -1.99 19.74 50.43
C PRO A 11 -0.94 18.90 49.68
N ARG A 12 -1.37 18.20 48.62
CA ARG A 12 -0.49 17.43 47.73
C ARG A 12 0.51 18.31 46.98
N LEU A 13 0.05 19.43 46.43
CA LEU A 13 0.93 20.38 45.75
C LEU A 13 1.94 21.00 46.72
N ARG A 14 1.53 21.32 47.96
CA ARG A 14 2.49 21.78 48.99
C ARG A 14 3.53 20.71 49.31
N GLY A 15 3.10 19.47 49.52
CA GLY A 15 4.01 18.35 49.77
C GLY A 15 5.02 18.18 48.63
N LEU A 16 4.56 18.26 47.39
CA LEU A 16 5.44 18.21 46.21
C LEU A 16 6.43 19.38 46.15
N LEU A 17 5.98 20.60 46.42
CA LEU A 17 6.85 21.78 46.46
C LEU A 17 7.90 21.69 47.58
N ASP A 18 7.55 21.10 48.72
CA ASP A 18 8.47 20.89 49.83
C ASP A 18 9.49 19.79 49.51
N LEU A 19 9.09 18.73 48.81
CA LEU A 19 10.01 17.72 48.26
C LEU A 19 11.02 18.35 47.30
N ILE A 20 10.54 19.15 46.34
CA ILE A 20 11.40 19.88 45.39
C ILE A 20 12.36 20.82 46.14
N ALA A 21 11.88 21.55 47.14
CA ALA A 21 12.69 22.47 47.94
C ALA A 21 13.73 21.75 48.82
N SER A 22 13.47 20.50 49.21
CA SER A 22 14.39 19.69 50.04
C SER A 22 15.61 19.17 49.26
N GLY A 23 15.56 19.21 47.93
CA GLY A 23 16.66 18.87 47.03
C GLY A 23 16.15 18.25 45.73
N THR A 24 16.38 18.93 44.61
CA THR A 24 16.19 18.37 43.27
C THR A 24 17.27 17.30 42.99
N PRO A 25 16.93 16.12 42.43
CA PRO A 25 15.63 15.67 41.90
C PRO A 25 14.74 14.90 42.91
N VAL A 26 13.42 14.94 42.73
CA VAL A 26 12.46 14.14 43.53
C VAL A 26 12.71 12.66 43.27
N ARG A 27 12.75 11.83 44.32
CA ARG A 27 12.98 10.38 44.22
C ARG A 27 11.88 9.60 44.95
N GLU A 28 10.65 9.71 44.46
CA GLU A 28 9.48 9.07 45.05
C GLU A 28 8.70 8.28 43.99
N PRO A 29 9.11 7.02 43.73
CA PRO A 29 8.33 6.10 42.91
C PRO A 29 6.92 5.94 43.48
N GLY A 30 5.90 5.97 42.62
CA GLY A 30 4.51 5.81 43.05
C GLY A 30 3.90 7.05 43.70
N LEU A 31 4.53 8.23 43.57
CA LEU A 31 4.00 9.48 44.08
C LEU A 31 2.57 9.73 43.57
N ASP A 32 1.67 10.10 44.48
CA ASP A 32 0.27 10.40 44.18
C ASP A 32 0.09 11.90 43.89
N LEU A 33 0.00 12.21 42.60
CA LEU A 33 -0.27 13.51 42.01
C LEU A 33 -1.66 13.57 41.36
N ALA A 34 -2.54 12.59 41.59
CA ALA A 34 -3.84 12.58 40.95
C ALA A 34 -4.64 13.86 41.26
N HIS A 35 -5.16 14.48 40.20
CA HIS A 35 -5.92 15.74 40.22
C HIS A 35 -5.15 16.98 40.70
N VAL A 36 -3.83 16.89 40.90
CA VAL A 36 -3.02 18.04 41.36
C VAL A 36 -2.95 19.11 40.26
N ASP A 37 -3.27 20.36 40.60
CA ASP A 37 -3.07 21.51 39.70
C ASP A 37 -1.70 22.17 39.93
N ALA A 38 -0.69 21.74 39.17
CA ALA A 38 0.65 22.33 39.17
C ALA A 38 0.97 23.10 37.88
N GLY A 39 -0.06 23.57 37.15
CA GLY A 39 0.15 24.37 35.95
C GLY A 39 0.79 25.73 36.26
N ALA A 40 1.40 26.35 35.25
CA ALA A 40 2.06 27.66 35.41
C ALA A 40 1.18 28.74 36.08
N ARG A 41 -0.15 28.72 35.83
CA ARG A 41 -1.10 29.64 36.50
C ARG A 41 -1.19 29.39 38.01
N ALA A 42 -1.31 28.13 38.43
CA ALA A 42 -1.34 27.77 39.84
C ALA A 42 -0.01 28.13 40.53
N LEU A 43 1.11 27.96 39.83
CA LEU A 43 2.44 28.29 40.36
C LEU A 43 2.69 29.81 40.47
N THR A 44 2.14 30.63 39.59
CA THR A 44 2.23 32.10 39.75
C THR A 44 1.57 32.62 41.02
N GLU A 45 0.57 31.91 41.57
CA GLU A 45 -0.07 32.25 42.85
C GLU A 45 0.77 31.81 44.07
N LEU A 46 1.81 31.00 43.86
CA LEU A 46 2.49 30.18 44.88
C LEU A 46 3.94 30.56 45.16
N ASP A 47 4.34 31.77 44.76
CA ASP A 47 5.69 32.34 44.85
C ASP A 47 6.60 31.95 43.66
N ALA A 48 6.84 32.92 42.76
CA ALA A 48 7.56 32.74 41.51
C ALA A 48 9.03 32.28 41.67
N ALA A 49 9.58 32.34 42.89
CA ALA A 49 10.93 31.88 43.20
C ALA A 49 11.10 30.35 43.15
N ARG A 50 10.00 29.58 43.16
CA ARG A 50 10.01 28.11 43.07
C ARG A 50 9.72 27.58 41.66
N ALA A 51 9.39 28.47 40.71
CA ALA A 51 9.19 28.09 39.32
C ALA A 51 10.54 27.81 38.64
N ASP A 52 10.54 26.83 37.76
CA ASP A 52 11.70 26.50 36.93
C ASP A 52 12.05 27.70 36.01
N PRO A 53 13.31 28.16 35.97
CA PRO A 53 13.68 29.38 35.27
C PRO A 53 13.61 29.27 33.74
N GLU A 54 13.63 28.05 33.18
CA GLU A 54 13.55 27.83 31.73
C GLU A 54 12.09 27.69 31.25
N SER A 55 11.30 26.91 31.98
CA SER A 55 9.93 26.56 31.58
C SER A 55 8.85 27.44 32.24
N GLY A 56 9.16 28.08 33.36
CA GLY A 56 8.19 28.82 34.18
C GLY A 56 7.20 27.94 34.94
N GLY A 57 7.31 26.61 34.84
CA GLY A 57 6.46 25.65 35.54
C GLY A 57 7.20 24.92 36.67
N LEU A 58 6.72 23.73 36.99
CA LEU A 58 7.25 22.93 38.09
C LEU A 58 8.61 22.30 37.73
N SER A 59 9.63 22.45 38.59
CA SER A 59 10.96 21.86 38.35
C SER A 59 11.01 20.41 38.83
N LEU A 60 10.83 19.47 37.89
CA LEU A 60 10.88 18.02 38.11
C LEU A 60 12.01 17.36 37.31
N ALA A 61 12.97 18.14 36.80
CA ALA A 61 14.07 17.63 35.99
C ALA A 61 14.88 16.54 36.72
N GLY A 62 15.12 15.42 36.04
CA GLY A 62 15.84 14.27 36.58
C GLY A 62 15.12 13.49 37.69
N SER A 63 13.85 13.82 37.98
CA SER A 63 13.10 13.18 39.06
C SER A 63 12.72 11.74 38.71
N ASP A 64 12.69 10.87 39.73
CA ASP A 64 12.12 9.54 39.65
C ASP A 64 10.66 9.60 40.15
N LEU A 65 9.76 9.58 39.16
CA LEU A 65 8.31 9.51 39.26
C LEU A 65 7.82 8.19 38.66
N SER A 66 8.65 7.15 38.65
CA SER A 66 8.28 5.85 38.11
C SER A 66 7.04 5.32 38.85
N ARG A 67 6.05 4.81 38.09
CA ARG A 67 4.76 4.35 38.62
C ARG A 67 3.94 5.41 39.36
N ALA A 68 4.27 6.70 39.21
CA ALA A 68 3.49 7.78 39.80
C ALA A 68 2.04 7.75 39.29
N ARG A 69 1.12 8.21 40.12
CA ARG A 69 -0.29 8.37 39.81
C ARG A 69 -0.55 9.83 39.54
N MET A 70 -0.93 10.17 38.32
CA MET A 70 -1.05 11.55 37.85
C MET A 70 -2.36 11.76 37.10
N GLU A 71 -3.34 10.87 37.30
CA GLU A 71 -4.64 10.90 36.62
C GLU A 71 -5.25 12.31 36.77
N GLU A 72 -5.60 12.92 35.63
CA GLU A 72 -6.18 14.27 35.55
C GLU A 72 -5.34 15.41 36.19
N ALA A 73 -4.06 15.18 36.47
CA ALA A 73 -3.17 16.22 36.99
C ALA A 73 -2.88 17.29 35.92
N ASP A 74 -2.60 18.52 36.37
CA ASP A 74 -2.05 19.59 35.54
C ASP A 74 -0.56 19.74 35.80
N LEU A 75 0.25 19.33 34.84
CA LEU A 75 1.69 19.54 34.79
C LEU A 75 2.07 20.45 33.61
N SER A 76 1.16 21.33 33.18
CA SER A 76 1.39 22.24 32.06
C SER A 76 2.57 23.17 32.35
N GLY A 77 3.52 23.21 31.41
CA GLY A 77 4.76 23.97 31.52
C GLY A 77 5.79 23.38 32.50
N ALA A 78 5.57 22.17 33.05
CA ALA A 78 6.55 21.55 33.93
C ALA A 78 7.86 21.22 33.19
N ASN A 79 8.98 21.32 33.89
CA ASN A 79 10.27 20.82 33.43
C ASN A 79 10.48 19.39 33.93
N LEU A 80 10.32 18.43 33.02
CA LEU A 80 10.47 16.99 33.25
C LEU A 80 11.68 16.43 32.46
N ARG A 81 12.65 17.27 32.09
CA ARG A 81 13.86 16.81 31.37
C ARG A 81 14.51 15.67 32.10
N ARG A 82 14.79 14.56 31.40
CA ARG A 82 15.43 13.36 31.95
C ARG A 82 14.70 12.75 33.17
N ALA A 83 13.46 13.13 33.43
CA ALA A 83 12.67 12.50 34.48
C ALA A 83 12.28 11.08 34.05
N SER A 84 12.19 10.17 35.02
CA SER A 84 11.63 8.83 34.81
C SER A 84 10.18 8.83 35.28
N LEU A 85 9.27 8.59 34.34
CA LEU A 85 7.84 8.35 34.55
C LEU A 85 7.46 6.94 34.05
N THR A 86 8.43 6.03 34.03
CA THR A 86 8.25 4.67 33.52
C THR A 86 7.11 3.97 34.28
N GLY A 87 6.15 3.42 33.54
CA GLY A 87 4.98 2.75 34.11
C GLY A 87 4.05 3.66 34.94
N ALA A 88 4.17 4.98 34.83
CA ALA A 88 3.25 5.91 35.49
C ALA A 88 1.83 5.80 34.92
N VAL A 89 0.83 6.15 35.73
CA VAL A 89 -0.58 6.20 35.33
C VAL A 89 -1.01 7.65 35.30
N GLY A 90 -1.03 8.24 34.12
CA GLY A 90 -1.32 9.65 33.84
C GLY A 90 -2.45 9.83 32.82
N ARG A 91 -3.55 9.10 33.01
CA ARG A 91 -4.73 9.24 32.15
C ARG A 91 -5.26 10.67 32.20
N SER A 92 -5.47 11.27 31.03
CA SER A 92 -5.96 12.65 30.91
C SER A 92 -5.11 13.69 31.67
N THR A 93 -3.84 13.41 31.95
CA THR A 93 -2.90 14.40 32.50
C THR A 93 -2.61 15.49 31.46
N ARG A 94 -2.48 16.74 31.89
CA ARG A 94 -2.10 17.86 31.03
C ARG A 94 -0.61 18.14 31.16
N PHE A 95 0.12 17.95 30.08
CA PHE A 95 1.53 18.31 29.90
C PHE A 95 1.71 19.49 28.95
N VAL A 96 0.67 20.32 28.75
CA VAL A 96 0.67 21.39 27.73
C VAL A 96 1.88 22.31 27.91
N GLY A 97 2.71 22.41 26.87
CA GLY A 97 3.93 23.22 26.88
C GLY A 97 5.04 22.73 27.84
N ALA A 98 4.94 21.52 28.39
CA ALA A 98 5.98 20.95 29.25
C ALA A 98 7.25 20.61 28.46
N ILE A 99 8.38 20.56 29.19
CA ILE A 99 9.67 20.13 28.65
C ILE A 99 9.93 18.69 29.09
N LEU A 100 9.95 17.77 28.14
CA LEU A 100 10.11 16.31 28.33
C LEU A 100 11.36 15.79 27.60
N GLU A 101 12.33 16.66 27.28
CA GLU A 101 13.55 16.24 26.57
C GLU A 101 14.29 15.14 27.33
N GLU A 102 14.58 14.03 26.64
CA GLU A 102 15.21 12.83 27.18
C GLU A 102 14.45 12.18 28.37
N ALA A 103 13.19 12.52 28.62
CA ALA A 103 12.38 11.90 29.66
C ALA A 103 12.00 10.46 29.29
N ASP A 104 11.80 9.60 30.29
CA ASP A 104 11.43 8.19 30.11
C ASP A 104 10.00 7.96 30.58
N LEU A 105 9.06 7.89 29.66
CA LEU A 105 7.65 7.56 29.88
C LEU A 105 7.30 6.18 29.30
N SER A 106 8.30 5.30 29.17
CA SER A 106 8.08 3.96 28.63
C SER A 106 7.07 3.19 29.50
N GLU A 107 6.22 2.39 28.86
CA GLU A 107 5.17 1.59 29.53
C GLU A 107 4.15 2.40 30.36
N ALA A 108 4.14 3.74 30.26
CA ALA A 108 3.19 4.57 31.00
C ALA A 108 1.79 4.51 30.36
N ASP A 109 0.76 4.60 31.19
CA ASP A 109 -0.64 4.75 30.77
C ASP A 109 -0.99 6.24 30.74
N LEU A 110 -1.00 6.80 29.53
CA LEU A 110 -1.17 8.22 29.24
C LEU A 110 -2.35 8.44 28.28
N SER A 111 -3.33 7.53 28.28
CA SER A 111 -4.49 7.63 27.40
C SER A 111 -5.27 8.93 27.65
N GLY A 112 -5.60 9.63 26.57
CA GLY A 112 -6.27 10.93 26.59
C GLY A 112 -5.44 12.09 27.16
N ALA A 113 -4.15 11.90 27.46
CA ALA A 113 -3.29 12.97 27.96
C ALA A 113 -3.05 14.07 26.91
N ASP A 114 -2.82 15.29 27.38
CA ASP A 114 -2.61 16.47 26.54
C ASP A 114 -1.15 16.91 26.55
N PHE A 115 -0.47 16.65 25.44
CA PHE A 115 0.92 16.99 25.13
C PHE A 115 1.01 18.14 24.12
N ALA A 116 -0.01 19.00 24.00
CA ALA A 116 0.03 20.10 23.05
C ALA A 116 1.24 21.02 23.31
N GLY A 117 2.02 21.28 22.26
CA GLY A 117 3.16 22.20 22.29
C GLY A 117 4.33 21.77 23.18
N ILE A 118 4.45 20.50 23.56
CA ILE A 118 5.60 20.02 24.36
C ILE A 118 6.92 20.13 23.59
N VAL A 119 8.02 20.23 24.35
CA VAL A 119 9.38 20.07 23.83
C VAL A 119 9.94 18.76 24.37
N ALA A 120 10.05 17.75 23.51
CA ALA A 120 10.31 16.37 23.89
C ALA A 120 11.28 15.67 22.93
N GLY A 121 12.37 16.36 22.60
CA GLY A 121 13.47 15.76 21.84
C GLY A 121 14.01 14.52 22.57
N GLN A 122 14.14 13.40 21.84
CA GLN A 122 14.63 12.12 22.37
C GLN A 122 13.83 11.57 23.57
N VAL A 123 12.56 11.95 23.72
CA VAL A 123 11.67 11.35 24.73
C VAL A 123 11.45 9.88 24.43
N LYS A 124 11.34 9.06 25.48
CA LYS A 124 10.98 7.64 25.35
C LYS A 124 9.54 7.43 25.77
N LEU A 125 8.77 6.88 24.85
CA LEU A 125 7.37 6.49 24.96
C LEU A 125 7.20 5.03 24.46
N SER A 126 8.27 4.24 24.49
CA SER A 126 8.24 2.85 24.04
C SER A 126 7.21 2.05 24.85
N ALA A 127 6.35 1.31 24.16
CA ALA A 127 5.23 0.56 24.74
C ALA A 127 4.28 1.38 25.64
N ALA A 128 4.25 2.72 25.52
CA ALA A 128 3.32 3.56 26.25
C ALA A 128 1.89 3.44 25.66
N MET A 129 0.89 3.58 26.53
CA MET A 129 -0.52 3.69 26.12
C MET A 129 -0.85 5.17 25.93
N LEU A 130 -1.16 5.55 24.70
CA LEU A 130 -1.34 6.94 24.24
C LEU A 130 -2.61 7.07 23.39
N GLU A 131 -3.58 6.19 23.57
CA GLU A 131 -4.86 6.23 22.87
C GLU A 131 -5.54 7.59 23.14
N ASP A 132 -6.09 8.21 22.09
CA ASP A 132 -6.72 9.54 22.14
C ASP A 132 -5.83 10.70 22.66
N ALA A 133 -4.51 10.48 22.83
CA ALA A 133 -3.60 11.51 23.33
C ALA A 133 -3.38 12.64 22.29
N ARG A 134 -3.15 13.86 22.76
CA ARG A 134 -3.01 15.05 21.90
C ARG A 134 -1.58 15.56 21.89
N PHE A 135 -0.94 15.54 20.73
CA PHE A 135 0.43 16.00 20.47
C PHE A 135 0.47 17.18 19.49
N GLY A 136 -0.60 17.98 19.43
CA GLY A 136 -0.68 19.12 18.51
C GLY A 136 0.50 20.06 18.70
N GLN A 137 1.23 20.37 17.61
CA GLN A 137 2.42 21.24 17.62
C GLN A 137 3.57 20.75 18.54
N ALA A 138 3.58 19.48 18.94
CA ALA A 138 4.65 18.93 19.77
C ALA A 138 5.98 18.86 19.00
N ALA A 139 7.10 19.15 19.67
CA ALA A 139 8.43 19.03 19.12
C ALA A 139 9.13 17.77 19.68
N MET A 140 9.04 16.65 18.96
CA MET A 140 9.46 15.33 19.43
C MET A 140 10.47 14.65 18.48
N ARG A 141 11.49 15.41 18.07
CA ARG A 141 12.54 14.88 17.19
C ARG A 141 13.23 13.69 17.86
N PHE A 142 13.42 12.61 17.11
CA PHE A 142 14.04 11.38 17.58
C PHE A 142 13.35 10.72 18.78
N ALA A 143 12.06 11.00 19.00
CA ALA A 143 11.29 10.31 20.02
C ALA A 143 11.20 8.81 19.72
N ASP A 144 11.22 7.99 20.77
CA ASP A 144 11.01 6.54 20.69
C ASP A 144 9.56 6.24 21.08
N LEU A 145 8.73 5.92 20.08
CA LEU A 145 7.34 5.50 20.18
C LEU A 145 7.20 4.02 19.74
N SER A 146 8.28 3.25 19.80
CA SER A 146 8.27 1.86 19.35
C SER A 146 7.31 1.02 20.19
N GLY A 147 6.42 0.27 19.51
CA GLY A 147 5.39 -0.54 20.15
C GLY A 147 4.35 0.23 20.99
N ALA A 148 4.29 1.57 20.89
CA ALA A 148 3.27 2.36 21.59
C ALA A 148 1.86 2.11 21.01
N LEU A 149 0.83 2.30 21.85
CA LEU A 149 -0.58 2.28 21.44
C LEU A 149 -1.06 3.72 21.23
N LEU A 150 -1.36 4.08 19.99
CA LEU A 150 -1.61 5.45 19.52
C LEU A 150 -2.98 5.57 18.84
N ASP A 151 -3.88 4.61 19.06
CA ASP A 151 -5.21 4.59 18.47
C ASP A 151 -5.93 5.92 18.70
N GLY A 152 -6.30 6.60 17.62
CA GLY A 152 -6.96 7.91 17.68
C GLY A 152 -6.11 9.10 18.17
N ALA A 153 -4.80 8.91 18.43
CA ALA A 153 -3.91 9.99 18.83
C ALA A 153 -3.76 11.09 17.76
N ASN A 154 -3.42 12.31 18.18
CA ASN A 154 -3.38 13.47 17.29
C ASN A 154 -2.04 14.21 17.31
N PHE A 155 -1.26 14.06 16.24
CA PHE A 155 0.03 14.70 15.97
C PHE A 155 -0.06 15.86 14.97
N THR A 156 -1.21 16.54 14.88
CA THR A 156 -1.38 17.66 13.93
C THR A 156 -0.29 18.72 14.15
N ASP A 157 0.38 19.12 13.07
CA ASP A 157 1.49 20.09 13.05
C ASP A 157 2.71 19.70 13.92
N ALA A 158 2.85 18.43 14.34
CA ALA A 158 3.97 17.99 15.18
C ALA A 158 5.27 17.84 14.38
N ASP A 159 6.41 18.08 15.05
CA ASP A 159 7.75 17.81 14.52
C ASP A 159 8.27 16.47 15.06
N LEU A 160 8.14 15.44 14.23
CA LEU A 160 8.48 14.03 14.50
C LEU A 160 9.73 13.57 13.73
N TRP A 161 10.62 14.50 13.39
CA TRP A 161 11.78 14.19 12.55
C TRP A 161 12.65 13.08 13.18
N GLY A 162 12.88 12.01 12.43
CA GLY A 162 13.66 10.86 12.90
C GLY A 162 13.05 10.05 14.05
N ALA A 163 11.76 10.25 14.37
CA ALA A 163 11.08 9.49 15.41
C ALA A 163 10.89 8.01 15.03
N ASP A 164 10.84 7.14 16.04
CA ASP A 164 10.71 5.69 15.89
C ASP A 164 9.32 5.21 16.29
N PHE A 165 8.50 4.81 15.33
CA PHE A 165 7.17 4.21 15.50
C PHE A 165 7.18 2.72 15.15
N SER A 166 8.35 2.07 15.13
CA SER A 166 8.46 0.67 14.69
C SER A 166 7.55 -0.24 15.51
N GLY A 167 6.66 -0.98 14.83
CA GLY A 167 5.69 -1.87 15.47
C GLY A 167 4.62 -1.19 16.35
N ALA A 168 4.48 0.14 16.30
CA ALA A 168 3.41 0.84 17.02
C ALA A 168 2.03 0.50 16.45
N ASP A 169 1.01 0.55 17.31
CA ASP A 169 -0.40 0.53 16.88
C ASP A 169 -0.89 1.96 16.76
N ALA A 170 -1.18 2.42 15.56
CA ALA A 170 -1.52 3.81 15.22
C ALA A 170 -2.71 3.83 14.25
N ASP A 171 -3.72 2.99 14.52
CA ASP A 171 -5.00 3.01 13.82
C ASP A 171 -5.72 4.34 14.09
N ASP A 172 -6.35 4.90 13.06
CA ASP A 172 -7.06 6.19 13.12
C ASP A 172 -6.22 7.40 13.64
N THR A 173 -4.89 7.27 13.73
CA THR A 173 -4.01 8.34 14.19
C THR A 173 -3.93 9.49 13.18
N VAL A 174 -3.91 10.73 13.68
CA VAL A 174 -3.88 11.94 12.87
C VAL A 174 -2.46 12.52 12.82
N PHE A 175 -1.85 12.55 11.63
CA PHE A 175 -0.53 13.13 11.35
C PHE A 175 -0.59 14.35 10.42
N ARG A 176 -1.73 15.06 10.39
CA ARG A 176 -1.93 16.19 9.46
C ARG A 176 -0.85 17.25 9.60
N ASN A 177 -0.25 17.65 8.48
CA ASN A 177 0.87 18.59 8.39
C ASN A 177 2.10 18.24 9.26
N ALA A 178 2.18 17.03 9.83
CA ALA A 178 3.29 16.64 10.67
C ALA A 178 4.57 16.46 9.84
N ARG A 179 5.72 16.69 10.47
CA ARG A 179 7.03 16.40 9.88
C ARG A 179 7.54 15.05 10.38
N LEU A 180 7.40 14.03 9.55
CA LEU A 180 7.86 12.65 9.74
C LEU A 180 9.08 12.31 8.86
N ASP A 181 9.86 13.30 8.41
CA ASP A 181 11.02 12.98 7.57
C ASP A 181 12.02 12.12 8.36
N GLU A 182 12.56 11.10 7.69
CA GLU A 182 13.46 10.09 8.27
C GLU A 182 12.85 9.29 9.46
N ALA A 183 11.53 9.38 9.69
CA ALA A 183 10.86 8.57 10.70
C ALA A 183 10.88 7.08 10.33
N LYS A 184 10.93 6.23 11.35
CA LYS A 184 10.83 4.78 11.20
C LYS A 184 9.42 4.34 11.55
N LEU A 185 8.69 3.82 10.58
CA LEU A 185 7.31 3.35 10.68
C LEU A 185 7.22 1.89 10.19
N ALA A 186 8.32 1.15 10.30
CA ALA A 186 8.39 -0.24 9.85
C ALA A 186 7.45 -1.11 10.69
N ASP A 187 6.70 -1.99 10.02
CA ASP A 187 5.75 -2.92 10.65
C ASP A 187 4.67 -2.27 11.54
N ALA A 188 4.52 -0.94 11.51
CA ALA A 188 3.49 -0.22 12.26
C ALA A 188 2.09 -0.49 11.69
N ASN A 189 1.08 -0.52 12.55
CA ASN A 189 -0.31 -0.46 12.13
C ASN A 189 -0.71 1.01 11.94
N LEU A 190 -0.92 1.43 10.71
CA LEU A 190 -1.30 2.79 10.31
C LEU A 190 -2.60 2.74 9.50
N THR A 191 -3.46 1.79 9.84
CA THR A 191 -4.77 1.64 9.21
C THR A 191 -5.57 2.92 9.45
N HIS A 192 -6.27 3.42 8.43
CA HIS A 192 -7.04 4.67 8.47
C HIS A 192 -6.29 5.96 8.89
N ALA A 193 -4.97 5.91 9.07
CA ALA A 193 -4.19 7.06 9.50
C ALA A 193 -4.28 8.23 8.50
N ASP A 194 -4.26 9.44 9.04
CA ASP A 194 -4.40 10.67 8.26
C ASP A 194 -3.07 11.42 8.12
N PHE A 195 -2.43 11.29 6.96
CA PHE A 195 -1.19 11.98 6.59
C PHE A 195 -1.41 13.20 5.71
N GLU A 196 -2.61 13.82 5.71
CA GLU A 196 -2.88 14.99 4.87
C GLU A 196 -1.84 16.11 5.10
N GLY A 197 -1.17 16.53 4.02
CA GLY A 197 -0.13 17.56 4.08
C GLY A 197 1.17 17.18 4.81
N ALA A 198 1.29 15.95 5.33
CA ALA A 198 2.45 15.52 6.09
C ALA A 198 3.71 15.37 5.21
N SER A 199 4.89 15.54 5.81
CA SER A 199 6.17 15.27 5.16
C SER A 199 6.75 13.95 5.68
N LEU A 200 6.92 12.97 4.81
CA LEU A 200 7.48 11.65 5.08
C LEU A 200 8.74 11.40 4.23
N ALA A 201 9.54 12.45 3.98
CA ALA A 201 10.71 12.31 3.12
C ALA A 201 11.70 11.33 3.75
N LYS A 202 12.13 10.32 2.98
CA LYS A 202 13.00 9.22 3.42
C LYS A 202 12.50 8.44 4.64
N ALA A 203 11.20 8.51 4.95
CA ALA A 203 10.63 7.68 6.02
C ALA A 203 10.67 6.19 5.64
N THR A 204 10.81 5.32 6.63
CA THR A 204 10.80 3.86 6.43
C THR A 204 9.44 3.31 6.81
N LEU A 205 8.60 2.98 5.82
CA LEU A 205 7.25 2.42 5.97
C LEU A 205 7.21 0.94 5.54
N ALA A 206 8.36 0.26 5.52
CA ALA A 206 8.47 -1.11 5.04
C ALA A 206 7.60 -2.05 5.89
N GLY A 207 6.79 -2.90 5.26
CA GLY A 207 5.90 -3.84 5.94
C GLY A 207 4.72 -3.21 6.70
N SER A 208 4.59 -1.89 6.75
CA SER A 208 3.52 -1.20 7.47
C SER A 208 2.13 -1.51 6.90
N ARG A 209 1.12 -1.48 7.76
CA ARG A 209 -0.30 -1.60 7.35
C ARG A 209 -0.85 -0.20 7.15
N LEU A 210 -1.10 0.19 5.91
CA LEU A 210 -1.60 1.52 5.56
C LEU A 210 -3.02 1.45 4.99
N ARG A 211 -3.76 0.37 5.25
CA ARG A 211 -5.07 0.16 4.61
C ARG A 211 -6.01 1.33 4.94
N GLY A 212 -6.58 1.97 3.92
CA GLY A 212 -7.49 3.11 4.11
C GLY A 212 -6.82 4.43 4.54
N ALA A 213 -5.49 4.48 4.65
CA ALA A 213 -4.77 5.70 5.02
C ALA A 213 -4.91 6.79 3.95
N LYS A 214 -4.88 8.06 4.41
CA LYS A 214 -5.02 9.24 3.57
C LYS A 214 -3.67 9.93 3.40
N PHE A 215 -3.25 10.12 2.15
CA PHE A 215 -1.99 10.81 1.83
C PHE A 215 -2.18 12.09 1.02
N THR A 216 -3.37 12.69 1.01
CA THR A 216 -3.65 13.89 0.21
C THR A 216 -2.63 15.00 0.50
N GLY A 217 -1.84 15.39 -0.50
CA GLY A 217 -0.82 16.44 -0.35
C GLY A 217 0.44 16.03 0.43
N ALA A 218 0.57 14.77 0.83
CA ALA A 218 1.75 14.28 1.54
C ALA A 218 3.00 14.25 0.65
N LYS A 219 4.17 14.43 1.25
CA LYS A 219 5.48 14.34 0.56
C LYS A 219 6.17 13.04 0.93
N LEU A 220 6.44 12.19 -0.05
CA LEU A 220 7.01 10.84 0.16
C LEU A 220 8.39 10.68 -0.49
N ASP A 221 9.10 11.78 -0.76
CA ASP A 221 10.36 11.76 -1.51
C ASP A 221 11.39 10.80 -0.86
N GLY A 222 11.76 9.74 -1.57
CA GLY A 222 12.72 8.74 -1.10
C GLY A 222 12.20 7.80 0.00
N ALA A 223 10.90 7.79 0.30
CA ALA A 223 10.32 6.90 1.30
C ALA A 223 10.42 5.41 0.88
N ASP A 224 10.58 4.53 1.87
CA ASP A 224 10.59 3.08 1.67
C ASP A 224 9.24 2.47 2.02
N LEU A 225 8.44 2.13 1.00
CA LEU A 225 7.11 1.50 1.11
C LEU A 225 7.18 0.01 0.72
N SER A 226 8.36 -0.60 0.78
CA SER A 226 8.53 -2.01 0.38
C SER A 226 7.67 -2.94 1.25
N GLY A 227 6.83 -3.75 0.62
CA GLY A 227 5.93 -4.66 1.33
C GLY A 227 4.77 -4.00 2.08
N ALA A 228 4.63 -2.67 2.00
CA ALA A 228 3.57 -1.95 2.70
C ALA A 228 2.18 -2.29 2.11
N ASP A 229 1.17 -2.32 2.99
CA ASP A 229 -0.21 -2.55 2.59
C ASP A 229 -0.92 -1.23 2.27
N LEU A 230 -0.86 -0.77 1.02
CA LEU A 230 -1.53 0.46 0.56
C LEU A 230 -2.94 0.18 0.03
N SER A 231 -3.58 -0.93 0.42
CA SER A 231 -4.93 -1.26 -0.05
C SER A 231 -5.94 -0.19 0.40
N ASP A 232 -6.88 0.18 -0.47
CA ASP A 232 -7.92 1.19 -0.21
C ASP A 232 -7.39 2.58 0.23
N THR A 233 -6.11 2.89 -0.04
CA THR A 233 -5.51 4.21 0.30
C THR A 233 -5.86 5.30 -0.70
N ASP A 234 -5.91 6.55 -0.23
CA ASP A 234 -5.92 7.72 -1.11
C ASP A 234 -4.49 8.19 -1.41
N LEU A 235 -4.03 7.89 -2.62
CA LEU A 235 -2.70 8.25 -3.14
C LEU A 235 -2.79 9.22 -4.33
N VAL A 236 -3.95 9.85 -4.55
CA VAL A 236 -4.25 10.64 -5.75
C VAL A 236 -3.26 11.79 -5.93
N ARG A 237 -2.72 11.91 -7.16
CA ARG A 237 -1.76 12.96 -7.58
C ARG A 237 -0.46 13.03 -6.77
N LEU A 238 -0.07 11.94 -6.11
CA LEU A 238 1.22 11.88 -5.41
C LEU A 238 2.40 11.64 -6.35
N ASN A 239 3.58 12.05 -5.89
CA ASN A 239 4.83 11.71 -6.53
C ASN A 239 5.51 10.56 -5.76
N LEU A 240 5.41 9.34 -6.30
CA LEU A 240 6.07 8.17 -5.74
C LEU A 240 7.31 7.76 -6.55
N ALA A 241 7.78 8.57 -7.51
CA ALA A 241 8.83 8.19 -8.46
C ALA A 241 10.19 7.89 -7.81
N THR A 242 10.45 8.43 -6.62
CA THR A 242 11.69 8.21 -5.85
C THR A 242 11.52 7.18 -4.73
N CYS A 243 10.31 6.69 -4.50
CA CYS A 243 10.02 5.74 -3.43
C CYS A 243 10.46 4.32 -3.80
N ARG A 244 10.67 3.47 -2.79
CA ARG A 244 10.78 2.02 -2.99
C ARG A 244 9.40 1.40 -2.80
N LEU A 245 8.90 0.71 -3.82
CA LEU A 245 7.54 0.12 -3.85
C LEU A 245 7.57 -1.40 -4.03
N ARG A 246 8.72 -2.04 -3.74
CA ARG A 246 8.91 -3.46 -4.01
C ARG A 246 7.92 -4.27 -3.19
N HIS A 247 7.12 -5.09 -3.86
CA HIS A 247 6.08 -5.91 -3.21
C HIS A 247 5.04 -5.12 -2.41
N ALA A 248 4.85 -3.83 -2.69
CA ALA A 248 3.75 -3.07 -2.13
C ALA A 248 2.39 -3.59 -2.64
N ARG A 249 1.36 -3.44 -1.83
CA ARG A 249 -0.02 -3.85 -2.15
C ARG A 249 -0.87 -2.63 -2.49
N PHE A 250 -1.74 -2.73 -3.49
CA PHE A 250 -2.55 -1.62 -4.01
C PHE A 250 -4.02 -1.99 -4.24
N ALA A 251 -4.50 -3.09 -3.69
CA ALA A 251 -5.88 -3.52 -3.93
C ALA A 251 -6.87 -2.42 -3.49
N GLY A 252 -7.67 -1.91 -4.43
CA GLY A 252 -8.64 -0.84 -4.15
C GLY A 252 -8.05 0.56 -3.96
N ALA A 253 -6.73 0.74 -4.06
CA ALA A 253 -6.08 2.03 -3.87
C ALA A 253 -6.49 3.06 -4.94
N TRP A 254 -6.66 4.32 -4.54
CA TRP A 254 -6.96 5.43 -5.43
C TRP A 254 -5.67 6.08 -5.92
N LEU A 255 -5.28 5.74 -7.15
CA LEU A 255 -3.99 6.10 -7.72
C LEU A 255 -4.07 7.17 -8.82
N ASN A 256 -5.20 7.84 -9.03
CA ASN A 256 -5.37 8.70 -10.20
C ASN A 256 -4.34 9.86 -10.22
N GLY A 257 -3.58 9.98 -11.31
CA GLY A 257 -2.55 11.01 -11.45
C GLY A 257 -1.26 10.76 -10.65
N THR A 258 -1.10 9.58 -10.05
CA THR A 258 0.05 9.26 -9.19
C THR A 258 1.25 8.85 -10.03
N ARG A 259 2.39 9.51 -9.82
CA ARG A 259 3.62 9.25 -10.59
C ARG A 259 4.39 8.08 -9.96
N MET A 260 4.55 7.00 -10.71
CA MET A 260 5.39 5.84 -10.37
C MET A 260 5.77 5.07 -11.64
N SER A 261 6.81 4.24 -11.56
CA SER A 261 7.29 3.39 -12.64
C SER A 261 7.17 1.89 -12.30
N VAL A 262 7.17 1.05 -13.32
CA VAL A 262 7.01 -0.41 -13.20
C VAL A 262 8.21 -1.03 -12.47
N GLU A 263 9.40 -0.47 -12.67
CA GLU A 263 10.66 -0.96 -12.09
C GLU A 263 10.63 -0.91 -10.56
N GLN A 264 9.94 0.07 -9.98
CA GLN A 264 9.84 0.25 -8.53
C GLN A 264 9.10 -0.90 -7.84
N LEU A 265 8.21 -1.59 -8.55
CA LEU A 265 7.42 -2.70 -8.01
C LEU A 265 8.24 -3.99 -7.84
N GLY A 266 9.45 -4.08 -8.41
CA GLY A 266 10.27 -5.28 -8.32
C GLY A 266 9.72 -6.49 -9.08
N GLY A 267 8.86 -6.24 -10.07
CA GLY A 267 8.32 -7.24 -10.99
C GLY A 267 6.98 -7.87 -10.60
N ALA A 268 6.50 -7.70 -9.37
CA ALA A 268 5.19 -8.19 -8.92
C ALA A 268 4.65 -7.31 -7.79
N VAL A 269 3.32 -7.20 -7.68
CA VAL A 269 2.67 -6.59 -6.52
C VAL A 269 2.70 -7.55 -5.33
N GLY A 270 2.62 -7.04 -4.11
CA GLY A 270 2.72 -7.85 -2.89
C GLY A 270 1.68 -8.97 -2.80
N GLU A 271 0.49 -8.75 -3.36
CA GLU A 271 -0.60 -9.72 -3.39
C GLU A 271 -0.31 -10.88 -4.35
N GLU A 272 0.40 -10.65 -5.46
CA GLU A 272 0.86 -11.72 -6.36
C GLU A 272 1.86 -12.62 -5.61
N VAL A 273 2.78 -12.02 -4.84
CA VAL A 273 3.78 -12.75 -4.06
C VAL A 273 3.14 -13.54 -2.92
N ALA A 274 2.10 -12.98 -2.29
CA ALA A 274 1.34 -13.64 -1.23
C ALA A 274 0.37 -14.73 -1.74
N GLY A 275 0.19 -14.87 -3.07
CA GLY A 275 -0.78 -15.80 -3.66
C GLY A 275 -2.25 -15.36 -3.55
N ALA A 276 -2.50 -14.10 -3.20
CA ALA A 276 -3.83 -13.50 -3.12
C ALA A 276 -4.26 -12.97 -4.50
N TYR A 277 -4.53 -13.88 -5.44
CA TYR A 277 -4.70 -13.53 -6.86
C TYR A 277 -5.88 -12.61 -7.18
N GLU A 278 -6.96 -12.68 -6.40
CA GLU A 278 -8.12 -11.78 -6.56
C GLU A 278 -7.73 -10.34 -6.18
N LEU A 279 -7.09 -10.16 -5.03
CA LEU A 279 -6.57 -8.85 -4.61
C LEU A 279 -5.49 -8.35 -5.58
N ALA A 280 -4.58 -9.23 -6.03
CA ALA A 280 -3.58 -8.88 -7.02
C ALA A 280 -4.22 -8.36 -8.33
N GLN A 281 -5.34 -8.95 -8.77
CA GLN A 281 -6.06 -8.47 -9.93
C GLN A 281 -6.61 -7.05 -9.71
N ALA A 282 -7.14 -6.75 -8.51
CA ALA A 282 -7.58 -5.40 -8.15
C ALA A 282 -6.42 -4.39 -8.15
N SER A 283 -5.25 -4.78 -7.64
CA SER A 283 -4.04 -3.94 -7.63
C SER A 283 -3.58 -3.62 -9.05
N TYR A 284 -3.55 -4.62 -9.93
CA TYR A 284 -3.20 -4.42 -11.34
C TYR A 284 -4.22 -3.55 -12.08
N LEU A 285 -5.51 -3.65 -11.76
CA LEU A 285 -6.54 -2.79 -12.33
C LEU A 285 -6.36 -1.33 -11.90
N ALA A 286 -6.08 -1.08 -10.63
CA ALA A 286 -5.81 0.27 -10.12
C ALA A 286 -4.56 0.89 -10.78
N LEU A 287 -3.48 0.10 -10.89
CA LEU A 287 -2.25 0.50 -11.58
C LEU A 287 -2.48 0.79 -13.07
N GLU A 288 -3.24 -0.07 -13.77
CA GLU A 288 -3.59 0.13 -15.17
C GLU A 288 -4.33 1.46 -15.38
N GLN A 289 -5.34 1.74 -14.56
CA GLN A 289 -6.13 2.97 -14.65
C GLN A 289 -5.27 4.21 -14.37
N ASN A 290 -4.40 4.16 -13.36
CA ASN A 290 -3.48 5.25 -13.07
C ASN A 290 -2.52 5.48 -14.25
N TRP A 291 -1.85 4.45 -14.75
CA TRP A 291 -0.88 4.64 -15.82
C TRP A 291 -1.50 5.15 -17.12
N LYS A 292 -2.74 4.75 -17.42
CA LYS A 292 -3.52 5.39 -18.49
C LYS A 292 -3.77 6.88 -18.19
N SER A 293 -4.14 7.22 -16.96
CA SER A 293 -4.41 8.61 -16.57
C SER A 293 -3.21 9.54 -16.73
N ILE A 294 -1.98 9.02 -16.52
CA ILE A 294 -0.74 9.79 -16.66
C ILE A 294 -0.05 9.63 -18.03
N GLY A 295 -0.68 8.93 -18.99
CA GLY A 295 -0.15 8.74 -20.35
C GLY A 295 0.97 7.70 -20.48
N SER A 296 1.18 6.84 -19.48
CA SER A 296 2.19 5.76 -19.53
C SER A 296 1.60 4.47 -20.11
N HIS A 297 1.54 4.40 -21.45
CA HIS A 297 0.89 3.28 -22.15
C HIS A 297 1.60 1.93 -21.96
N ASP A 298 2.94 1.91 -21.94
CA ASP A 298 3.71 0.67 -21.75
C ASP A 298 3.50 0.08 -20.36
N ALA A 299 3.49 0.92 -19.33
CA ALA A 299 3.22 0.51 -17.97
C ALA A 299 1.78 0.02 -17.80
N ALA A 300 0.81 0.72 -18.40
CA ALA A 300 -0.59 0.30 -18.41
C ALA A 300 -0.77 -1.07 -19.10
N SER A 301 -0.11 -1.30 -20.25
CA SER A 301 -0.14 -2.60 -20.94
C SER A 301 0.49 -3.70 -20.08
N TRP A 302 1.59 -3.40 -19.38
CA TRP A 302 2.19 -4.33 -18.42
C TRP A 302 1.23 -4.72 -17.28
N ALA A 303 0.57 -3.75 -16.64
CA ALA A 303 -0.39 -4.00 -15.56
C ALA A 303 -1.58 -4.82 -16.08
N TYR A 304 -2.12 -4.46 -17.24
CA TYR A 304 -3.21 -5.19 -17.88
C TYR A 304 -2.86 -6.66 -18.08
N LYS A 305 -1.71 -6.97 -18.70
CA LYS A 305 -1.25 -8.35 -18.92
C LYS A 305 -1.07 -9.12 -17.62
N ARG A 306 -0.51 -8.47 -16.60
CA ARG A 306 -0.32 -9.05 -15.26
C ARG A 306 -1.66 -9.36 -14.59
N GLY A 307 -2.61 -8.43 -14.59
CA GLY A 307 -3.95 -8.64 -14.05
C GLY A 307 -4.69 -9.80 -14.72
N ARG A 308 -4.62 -9.90 -16.06
CA ARG A 308 -5.18 -11.03 -16.82
C ARG A 308 -4.53 -12.37 -16.44
N ARG A 309 -3.20 -12.38 -16.26
CA ARG A 309 -2.48 -13.57 -15.79
C ARG A 309 -2.94 -13.99 -14.40
N MET A 310 -3.17 -13.05 -13.48
CA MET A 310 -3.66 -13.37 -12.13
C MET A 310 -5.06 -13.99 -12.16
N GLY A 311 -5.98 -13.43 -12.94
CA GLY A 311 -7.32 -14.00 -13.12
C GLY A 311 -7.28 -15.45 -13.65
N ARG A 312 -6.38 -15.73 -14.60
CA ARG A 312 -6.17 -17.10 -15.11
C ARG A 312 -5.62 -18.04 -14.04
N VAL A 313 -4.63 -17.61 -13.25
CA VAL A 313 -4.05 -18.43 -12.18
C VAL A 313 -5.12 -18.74 -11.11
N HIS A 314 -5.91 -17.74 -10.74
CA HIS A 314 -7.02 -17.87 -9.81
C HIS A 314 -8.07 -18.88 -10.30
N ALA A 315 -8.51 -18.76 -11.56
CA ALA A 315 -9.44 -19.72 -12.16
C ALA A 315 -8.88 -21.15 -12.18
N GLY A 316 -7.57 -21.30 -12.40
CA GLY A 316 -6.90 -22.61 -12.33
C GLY A 316 -6.90 -23.22 -10.93
N GLN A 317 -6.74 -22.40 -9.89
CA GLN A 317 -6.84 -22.87 -8.51
C GLN A 317 -8.27 -23.28 -8.14
N GLN A 318 -9.27 -22.49 -8.52
CA GLN A 318 -10.68 -22.82 -8.31
C GLN A 318 -11.07 -24.13 -9.02
N ALA A 319 -10.59 -24.35 -10.24
CA ALA A 319 -10.82 -25.59 -10.97
C ALA A 319 -10.22 -26.82 -10.24
N ARG A 320 -9.03 -26.69 -9.65
CA ARG A 320 -8.40 -27.75 -8.87
C ARG A 320 -9.13 -28.04 -7.57
N ALA A 321 -9.59 -26.99 -6.87
CA ALA A 321 -10.40 -27.14 -5.66
C ALA A 321 -11.74 -27.85 -5.97
N ALA A 322 -12.46 -27.41 -7.01
CA ALA A 322 -13.69 -28.05 -7.46
C ALA A 322 -13.47 -29.52 -7.87
N TRP A 323 -12.29 -29.85 -8.43
CA TRP A 323 -11.93 -31.23 -8.75
C TRP A 323 -11.73 -32.10 -7.50
N ALA A 324 -11.08 -31.56 -6.47
CA ALA A 324 -10.94 -32.25 -5.18
C ALA A 324 -12.29 -32.49 -4.50
N GLU A 325 -13.22 -31.56 -4.64
CA GLU A 325 -14.58 -31.63 -4.08
C GLU A 325 -15.57 -32.42 -4.95
N ARG A 326 -15.14 -32.92 -6.12
CA ARG A 326 -15.99 -33.62 -7.12
C ARG A 326 -17.18 -32.79 -7.62
N ASP A 327 -17.09 -31.46 -7.59
CA ASP A 327 -18.11 -30.58 -8.19
C ASP A 327 -17.93 -30.49 -9.72
N GLY A 328 -18.72 -31.28 -10.43
CA GLY A 328 -18.73 -31.31 -11.90
C GLY A 328 -19.03 -29.96 -12.55
N ALA A 329 -19.87 -29.13 -11.94
CA ALA A 329 -20.24 -27.83 -12.49
C ALA A 329 -19.10 -26.80 -12.32
N GLY A 330 -18.44 -26.80 -11.16
CA GLY A 330 -17.26 -25.98 -10.89
C GLY A 330 -16.08 -26.33 -11.82
N ILE A 331 -15.80 -27.62 -12.03
CA ILE A 331 -14.71 -28.07 -12.91
C ILE A 331 -14.91 -27.55 -14.34
N LEU A 332 -16.12 -27.70 -14.90
CA LEU A 332 -16.42 -27.22 -16.26
C LEU A 332 -16.31 -25.70 -16.36
N ARG A 333 -16.86 -24.96 -15.39
CA ARG A 333 -16.89 -23.50 -15.41
C ARG A 333 -15.49 -22.89 -15.28
N HIS A 334 -14.72 -23.31 -14.28
CA HIS A 334 -13.40 -22.77 -14.01
C HIS A 334 -12.35 -23.33 -14.98
N GLY A 335 -12.47 -24.59 -15.38
CA GLY A 335 -11.63 -25.22 -16.39
C GLY A 335 -11.76 -24.56 -17.76
N TYR A 336 -12.99 -24.25 -18.21
CA TYR A 336 -13.22 -23.52 -19.45
C TYR A 336 -12.59 -22.11 -19.43
N ARG A 337 -12.77 -21.35 -18.33
CA ARG A 337 -12.16 -20.03 -18.19
C ARG A 337 -10.63 -20.10 -18.29
N TRP A 338 -10.03 -21.07 -17.59
CA TRP A 338 -8.59 -21.27 -17.62
C TRP A 338 -8.07 -21.61 -19.03
N THR A 339 -8.71 -22.56 -19.74
CA THR A 339 -8.31 -22.95 -21.09
C THR A 339 -8.50 -21.82 -22.09
N ALA A 340 -9.62 -21.11 -22.02
CA ALA A 340 -9.91 -19.95 -22.86
C ALA A 340 -8.86 -18.83 -22.66
N ASP A 341 -8.56 -18.46 -21.42
CA ASP A 341 -7.55 -17.43 -21.14
C ASP A 341 -6.15 -17.87 -21.59
N ARG A 342 -5.81 -19.16 -21.46
CA ARG A 342 -4.53 -19.69 -21.96
C ARG A 342 -4.45 -19.61 -23.49
N PHE A 343 -5.53 -19.94 -24.17
CA PHE A 343 -5.61 -19.85 -25.62
C PHE A 343 -5.47 -18.40 -26.09
N VAL A 344 -6.16 -17.45 -25.44
CA VAL A 344 -6.06 -16.02 -25.75
C VAL A 344 -4.64 -15.46 -25.53
N GLU A 345 -3.98 -15.86 -24.44
CA GLU A 345 -2.60 -15.46 -24.16
C GLU A 345 -1.62 -15.97 -25.24
N TRP A 346 -1.76 -17.23 -25.62
CA TRP A 346 -0.97 -17.83 -26.68
C TRP A 346 -1.21 -17.13 -28.02
N LEU A 347 -2.48 -16.88 -28.35
CA LEU A 347 -2.88 -16.39 -29.66
C LEU A 347 -2.53 -14.92 -29.89
N CYS A 348 -2.75 -14.05 -28.90
CA CYS A 348 -2.60 -12.60 -29.09
C CYS A 348 -1.99 -11.84 -27.92
N ASP A 349 -1.47 -12.53 -26.89
CA ASP A 349 -0.93 -11.90 -25.66
C ASP A 349 -1.96 -10.98 -24.98
N TYR A 350 -3.21 -11.44 -24.89
CA TYR A 350 -4.36 -10.64 -24.44
C TYR A 350 -4.67 -9.43 -25.33
N GLY A 351 -4.41 -9.54 -26.63
CA GLY A 351 -4.75 -8.51 -27.61
C GLY A 351 -3.69 -7.42 -27.76
N GLU A 352 -2.46 -7.68 -27.34
CA GLU A 352 -1.35 -6.73 -27.36
C GLU A 352 -0.32 -7.04 -28.46
N SER A 353 -0.34 -8.24 -29.04
CA SER A 353 0.68 -8.73 -29.97
C SER A 353 0.11 -9.15 -31.32
N LEU A 354 0.25 -8.28 -32.33
CA LEU A 354 -0.04 -8.60 -33.74
C LEU A 354 0.88 -9.70 -34.27
N SER A 355 2.13 -9.75 -33.81
CA SER A 355 3.10 -10.76 -34.26
C SER A 355 2.79 -12.16 -33.75
N ARG A 356 2.05 -12.32 -32.64
CA ARG A 356 1.53 -13.64 -32.22
C ARG A 356 0.39 -14.11 -33.11
N ILE A 357 -0.51 -13.20 -33.49
CA ILE A 357 -1.59 -13.50 -34.43
C ILE A 357 -1.01 -13.90 -35.79
N ALA A 358 -0.04 -13.15 -36.32
CA ALA A 358 0.63 -13.50 -37.57
C ALA A 358 1.35 -14.86 -37.52
N ARG A 359 1.95 -15.22 -36.38
CA ARG A 359 2.53 -16.55 -36.16
C ARG A 359 1.48 -17.65 -36.10
N ALA A 360 0.32 -17.39 -35.49
CA ALA A 360 -0.79 -18.32 -35.49
C ALA A 360 -1.34 -18.55 -36.91
N PHE A 361 -1.41 -17.49 -37.73
CA PHE A 361 -1.69 -17.59 -39.16
C PHE A 361 -0.67 -18.53 -39.84
N ALA A 362 0.62 -18.24 -39.72
CA ALA A 362 1.65 -19.07 -40.36
C ALA A 362 1.60 -20.55 -39.92
N LEU A 363 1.37 -20.81 -38.62
CA LEU A 363 1.27 -22.15 -38.08
C LEU A 363 0.09 -22.93 -38.65
N LEU A 364 -1.10 -22.31 -38.68
CA LEU A 364 -2.29 -22.97 -39.20
C LEU A 364 -2.17 -23.26 -40.69
N ILE A 365 -1.55 -22.36 -41.46
CA ILE A 365 -1.27 -22.61 -42.88
C ILE A 365 -0.43 -23.88 -43.06
N VAL A 366 0.62 -24.03 -42.27
CA VAL A 366 1.49 -25.22 -42.35
C VAL A 366 0.75 -26.48 -41.92
N VAL A 367 -0.06 -26.41 -40.86
CA VAL A 367 -0.84 -27.56 -40.36
C VAL A 367 -1.87 -28.01 -41.39
N PHE A 368 -2.65 -27.10 -41.96
CA PHE A 368 -3.67 -27.42 -42.95
C PHE A 368 -3.06 -27.86 -44.28
N ALA A 369 -1.97 -27.25 -44.74
CA ALA A 369 -1.20 -27.76 -45.89
C ALA A 369 -0.77 -29.22 -45.68
N GLY A 370 -0.29 -29.57 -44.48
CA GLY A 370 0.05 -30.94 -44.12
C GLY A 370 -1.15 -31.88 -44.13
N LEU A 371 -2.29 -31.45 -43.58
CA LEU A 371 -3.54 -32.23 -43.59
C LEU A 371 -4.07 -32.45 -45.01
N TYR A 372 -3.99 -31.44 -45.88
CA TYR A 372 -4.35 -31.58 -47.29
C TYR A 372 -3.47 -32.61 -48.00
N GLY A 373 -2.16 -32.55 -47.79
CA GLY A 373 -1.23 -33.56 -48.28
C GLY A 373 -1.54 -34.97 -47.77
N LEU A 374 -1.90 -35.12 -46.48
CA LEU A 374 -2.27 -36.43 -45.91
C LEU A 374 -3.58 -36.99 -46.47
N THR A 375 -4.55 -36.13 -46.78
CA THR A 375 -5.82 -36.56 -47.36
C THR A 375 -5.74 -36.85 -48.86
N GLY A 376 -4.70 -36.37 -49.55
CA GLY A 376 -4.57 -36.48 -51.00
C GLY A 376 -5.73 -35.83 -51.77
N GLY A 377 -6.48 -34.95 -51.13
CA GLY A 377 -7.75 -34.45 -51.65
C GLY A 377 -7.65 -33.21 -52.54
N LEU A 378 -6.48 -32.58 -52.67
CA LEU A 378 -6.29 -31.42 -53.56
C LEU A 378 -5.80 -31.90 -54.94
N ILE A 379 -6.60 -31.66 -55.98
CA ILE A 379 -6.33 -32.13 -57.35
C ILE A 379 -6.04 -30.95 -58.28
N VAL A 380 -5.02 -31.08 -59.12
CA VAL A 380 -4.70 -30.14 -60.21
C VAL A 380 -5.65 -30.36 -61.40
N LEU A 381 -6.30 -29.30 -61.88
CA LEU A 381 -7.35 -29.39 -62.91
C LEU A 381 -6.85 -29.34 -64.35
N GLU A 382 -5.70 -28.69 -64.60
CA GLU A 382 -5.19 -28.45 -65.96
C GLU A 382 -3.69 -28.74 -66.05
N GLY A 383 -3.31 -29.58 -67.03
CA GLY A 383 -1.93 -29.98 -67.30
C GLY A 383 -1.74 -31.49 -67.51
N PRO A 384 -0.55 -31.94 -67.95
CA PRO A 384 -0.24 -33.36 -68.16
C PRO A 384 -0.17 -34.20 -66.86
N GLU A 385 -0.22 -33.55 -65.69
CA GLU A 385 -0.19 -34.17 -64.35
C GLU A 385 -1.54 -34.02 -63.62
N ALA A 386 -2.66 -34.36 -64.27
CA ALA A 386 -3.96 -34.35 -63.63
C ALA A 386 -4.04 -35.43 -62.53
N GLY A 387 -4.00 -35.02 -61.26
CA GLY A 387 -3.99 -35.92 -60.11
C GLY A 387 -3.83 -35.20 -58.76
N PRO A 388 -3.76 -35.95 -57.65
CA PRO A 388 -3.51 -35.39 -56.32
C PRO A 388 -2.17 -34.67 -56.26
N THR A 389 -2.14 -33.42 -55.81
CA THR A 389 -0.89 -32.69 -55.61
C THR A 389 -0.34 -32.94 -54.21
N TYR A 390 0.96 -33.20 -54.14
CA TYR A 390 1.73 -33.29 -52.90
C TYR A 390 2.84 -32.25 -52.83
N ASN A 391 2.89 -31.34 -53.82
CA ASN A 391 3.86 -30.27 -53.87
C ASN A 391 3.64 -29.33 -52.67
N PRO A 392 4.63 -29.16 -51.77
CA PRO A 392 4.48 -28.31 -50.59
C PRO A 392 4.10 -26.87 -50.92
N ILE A 393 4.56 -26.34 -52.05
CA ILE A 393 4.26 -24.97 -52.48
C ILE A 393 2.77 -24.81 -52.80
N ASP A 394 2.20 -25.78 -53.52
CA ASP A 394 0.79 -25.76 -53.92
C ASP A 394 -0.12 -25.93 -52.70
N LEU A 395 0.24 -26.86 -51.81
CA LEU A 395 -0.50 -27.11 -50.56
C LEU A 395 -0.48 -25.88 -49.64
N MET A 396 0.69 -25.25 -49.46
CA MET A 396 0.83 -24.04 -48.65
C MET A 396 0.13 -22.84 -49.28
N SER A 397 0.23 -22.66 -50.60
CA SER A 397 -0.42 -21.55 -51.31
C SER A 397 -1.94 -21.67 -51.26
N TYR A 398 -2.47 -22.87 -51.46
CA TYR A 398 -3.90 -23.15 -51.33
C TYR A 398 -4.40 -22.87 -49.92
N SER A 399 -3.70 -23.40 -48.91
CA SER A 399 -4.01 -23.18 -47.50
C SER A 399 -3.95 -21.69 -47.11
N ALA A 400 -2.91 -20.97 -47.51
CA ALA A 400 -2.77 -19.53 -47.25
C ALA A 400 -3.91 -18.71 -47.86
N LEU A 401 -4.27 -18.98 -49.11
CA LEU A 401 -5.34 -18.26 -49.79
C LEU A 401 -6.71 -18.59 -49.19
N ASN A 402 -7.01 -19.88 -48.98
CA ASN A 402 -8.27 -20.31 -48.35
C ASN A 402 -8.45 -19.67 -46.96
N MET A 403 -7.38 -19.57 -46.18
CA MET A 403 -7.43 -18.96 -44.86
C MET A 403 -7.57 -17.43 -44.89
N MET A 404 -7.10 -16.76 -45.95
CA MET A 404 -7.24 -15.30 -46.11
C MET A 404 -8.60 -14.89 -46.70
N THR A 405 -9.12 -15.66 -47.65
CA THR A 405 -10.36 -15.33 -48.37
C THR A 405 -11.59 -16.01 -47.80
N ALA A 406 -11.40 -17.02 -46.93
CA ALA A 406 -12.44 -17.89 -46.40
C ALA A 406 -13.31 -18.55 -47.48
N ASN A 407 -12.75 -18.70 -48.68
CA ASN A 407 -13.39 -19.27 -49.84
C ASN A 407 -12.37 -20.15 -50.59
N PRO A 408 -12.75 -21.33 -51.13
CA PRO A 408 -11.84 -22.18 -51.86
C PRO A 408 -11.17 -21.40 -53.01
N PRO A 409 -9.83 -21.28 -53.03
CA PRO A 409 -9.14 -20.45 -54.01
C PRO A 409 -9.14 -21.09 -55.39
N GLU A 410 -9.45 -20.29 -56.42
CA GLU A 410 -9.48 -20.71 -57.82
C GLU A 410 -8.09 -20.63 -58.47
N ILE A 411 -7.11 -21.32 -57.89
CA ILE A 411 -5.70 -21.35 -58.37
C ILE A 411 -5.36 -22.61 -59.16
N GLY A 412 -6.33 -23.17 -59.89
CA GLY A 412 -6.15 -24.42 -60.64
C GLY A 412 -6.16 -25.70 -59.79
N LEU A 413 -6.47 -25.58 -58.49
CA LEU A 413 -6.61 -26.69 -57.55
C LEU A 413 -8.07 -26.83 -57.09
N LYS A 414 -8.57 -28.06 -57.00
CA LYS A 414 -9.90 -28.34 -56.41
C LYS A 414 -9.83 -29.35 -55.27
N PRO A 415 -10.52 -29.09 -54.15
CA PRO A 415 -10.68 -30.05 -53.08
C PRO A 415 -11.68 -31.14 -53.50
N THR A 416 -11.33 -32.39 -53.23
CA THR A 416 -12.09 -33.58 -53.57
C THR A 416 -12.17 -34.48 -52.35
N GLY A 417 -13.33 -35.11 -52.16
CA GLY A 417 -13.62 -35.92 -50.98
C GLY A 417 -14.23 -35.14 -49.81
N ARG A 418 -15.00 -35.85 -48.98
CA ARG A 418 -15.77 -35.23 -47.88
C ARG A 418 -14.88 -34.66 -46.79
N VAL A 419 -13.78 -35.35 -46.47
CA VAL A 419 -12.85 -34.93 -45.41
C VAL A 419 -12.11 -33.65 -45.79
N THR A 420 -11.58 -33.58 -47.02
CA THR A 420 -10.87 -32.39 -47.52
C THR A 420 -11.80 -31.19 -47.62
N ASN A 421 -13.03 -31.36 -48.10
CA ASN A 421 -14.02 -30.27 -48.10
C ASN A 421 -14.37 -29.76 -46.68
N LEU A 422 -14.44 -30.66 -45.70
CA LEU A 422 -14.63 -30.26 -44.30
C LEU A 422 -13.42 -29.48 -43.77
N LEU A 423 -12.20 -29.92 -44.08
CA LEU A 423 -10.97 -29.22 -43.70
C LEU A 423 -10.89 -27.82 -44.30
N VAL A 424 -11.25 -27.66 -45.58
CA VAL A 424 -11.33 -26.37 -46.27
C VAL A 424 -12.30 -25.42 -45.57
N GLY A 425 -13.49 -25.92 -45.21
CA GLY A 425 -14.48 -25.12 -44.47
C GLY A 425 -14.01 -24.73 -43.06
N LEU A 426 -13.36 -25.66 -42.34
CA LEU A 426 -12.82 -25.39 -41.00
C LEU A 426 -11.67 -24.37 -41.03
N GLU A 427 -10.77 -24.49 -42.01
CA GLU A 427 -9.67 -23.54 -42.20
C GLU A 427 -10.20 -22.15 -42.56
N GLY A 428 -11.17 -22.04 -43.47
CA GLY A 428 -11.80 -20.77 -43.83
C GLY A 428 -12.46 -20.10 -42.62
N ALA A 429 -13.19 -20.87 -41.79
CA ALA A 429 -13.78 -20.36 -40.56
C ALA A 429 -12.73 -19.88 -39.54
N ALA A 430 -11.64 -20.63 -39.38
CA ALA A 430 -10.51 -20.21 -38.54
C ALA A 430 -9.85 -18.92 -39.05
N GLY A 431 -9.71 -18.79 -40.38
CA GLY A 431 -9.22 -17.60 -41.06
C GLY A 431 -10.05 -16.35 -40.77
N ILE A 432 -11.39 -16.45 -40.87
CA ILE A 432 -12.31 -15.34 -40.54
C ILE A 432 -12.12 -14.88 -39.09
N ILE A 433 -12.08 -15.83 -38.15
CA ILE A 433 -11.92 -15.53 -36.71
C ILE A 433 -10.59 -14.81 -36.47
N LEU A 434 -9.50 -15.29 -37.08
CA LEU A 434 -8.18 -14.69 -36.91
C LEU A 434 -8.05 -13.34 -37.59
N MET A 435 -8.65 -13.12 -38.75
CA MET A 435 -8.72 -11.80 -39.39
C MET A 435 -9.53 -10.81 -38.55
N GLY A 436 -10.67 -11.25 -38.01
CA GLY A 436 -11.46 -10.44 -37.07
C GLY A 436 -10.67 -10.06 -35.82
N LEU A 437 -9.93 -11.03 -35.25
CA LEU A 437 -9.06 -10.78 -34.10
C LEU A 437 -7.89 -9.85 -34.45
N TYR A 438 -7.27 -10.02 -35.62
CA TYR A 438 -6.20 -9.15 -36.10
C TYR A 438 -6.70 -7.71 -36.23
N GLY A 439 -7.87 -7.51 -36.85
CA GLY A 439 -8.53 -6.20 -36.96
C GLY A 439 -8.89 -5.61 -35.60
N PHE A 440 -9.40 -6.40 -34.67
CA PHE A 440 -9.70 -5.97 -33.31
C PHE A 440 -8.45 -5.50 -32.56
N VAL A 441 -7.36 -6.28 -32.61
CA VAL A 441 -6.09 -5.96 -31.96
C VAL A 441 -5.42 -4.75 -32.59
N LEU A 442 -5.45 -4.66 -33.92
CA LEU A 442 -4.95 -3.50 -34.65
C LEU A 442 -5.74 -2.23 -34.30
N GLY A 443 -7.07 -2.33 -34.26
CA GLY A 443 -7.96 -1.23 -33.89
C GLY A 443 -7.82 -0.79 -32.43
N ASN A 444 -7.53 -1.71 -31.50
CA ASN A 444 -7.22 -1.38 -30.11
C ASN A 444 -5.85 -0.71 -29.97
N ARG A 445 -4.85 -1.12 -30.77
CA ARG A 445 -3.54 -0.45 -30.81
C ARG A 445 -3.61 0.95 -31.39
N LEU A 446 -4.42 1.18 -32.43
CA LEU A 446 -4.57 2.50 -33.07
C LEU A 446 -5.39 3.49 -32.25
N ARG A 447 -6.28 2.99 -31.36
CA ARG A 447 -7.09 3.82 -30.46
C ARG A 447 -6.36 4.25 -29.19
N ARG A 448 -5.25 3.59 -28.88
CA ARG A 448 -4.34 3.96 -27.80
C ARG A 448 -3.26 4.86 -28.38
#